data_AF-A0A401YXC5-F1
#
_entry.id   AF-A0A401YXC5-F1
#
_cell.length_a   1.000
_cell.length_b   1.000
_cell.length_c   1.000
_cell.angle_alpha   90.00
_cell.angle_beta   90.00
_cell.angle_gamma   90.00
#
_symmetry.space_group_name_H-M   'P 1'
#
loop_
_entity.id
_entity.type
_entity.pdbx_description
1 polymer ?
#
loop_
_entity_poly.entity_id
_entity_poly.type
_entity_poly.pdbx_seq_one_letter_code
_entity_poly.pdbx_strand_id
1 'polypeptide(L)' 'MPGPYCCHLPRCPFEREPAVVGSRWVLPRPVGEVAYATRTRADLLRHPSWHRLRPDLAPGDL' A
#
# COMPACT_ATOMS: atom_id res chain seq x y z
N MET A 1 16.19 16.33 17.76
CA MET A 1 15.51 16.40 16.45
C MET A 1 15.01 15.01 16.08
N PRO A 2 13.73 14.66 16.31
CA PRO A 2 13.20 13.37 15.86
C PRO A 2 13.02 13.43 14.33
N GLY A 3 13.60 12.48 13.60
CA GLY A 3 13.53 12.38 12.13
C GLY A 3 12.11 12.09 11.63
N PRO A 4 11.83 12.29 10.33
CA PRO A 4 10.48 12.27 9.79
C PRO A 4 9.96 10.84 9.82
N TYR A 5 9.04 10.61 10.73
CA TYR A 5 8.11 9.50 10.86
C TYR A 5 7.84 8.84 9.50
N CYS A 6 8.47 7.68 9.31
CA CYS A 6 8.20 6.78 8.20
C CYS A 6 6.73 6.28 8.23
N CYS A 7 6.08 6.26 9.39
CA CYS A 7 4.70 5.79 9.52
C CYS A 7 3.92 6.81 10.36
N HIS A 8 2.93 7.50 9.79
CA HIS A 8 1.95 8.34 10.51
C HIS A 8 0.98 7.50 11.39
N LEU A 9 1.29 6.21 11.62
CA LEU A 9 0.52 5.32 12.48
C LEU A 9 1.23 5.16 13.83
N PRO A 10 0.49 5.10 14.94
CA PRO A 10 1.07 4.98 16.29
C PRO A 10 1.89 3.69 16.50
N ARG A 11 1.76 2.70 15.62
CA ARG A 11 2.58 1.49 15.62
C ARG A 11 2.86 1.08 14.18
N CYS A 12 4.09 1.29 13.70
CA CYS A 12 4.50 0.75 12.41
C CYS A 12 4.69 -0.78 12.57
N PRO A 13 4.14 -1.62 11.67
CA PRO A 13 4.34 -3.07 11.74
C PRO A 13 5.78 -3.49 11.37
N PHE A 14 6.57 -2.57 10.81
CA PHE A 14 7.97 -2.79 10.48
C PHE A 14 8.87 -2.21 11.58
N GLU A 15 9.73 -3.04 12.16
CA GLU A 15 10.74 -2.62 13.15
C GLU A 15 11.85 -1.74 12.52
N ARG A 16 12.06 -1.84 11.21
CA ARG A 16 12.94 -1.00 10.42
C ARG A 16 12.22 -0.54 9.15
N GLU A 17 12.46 0.70 8.74
CA GLU A 17 12.04 1.21 7.44
C GLU A 17 12.64 0.31 6.34
N PRO A 18 11.80 -0.35 5.51
CA PRO A 18 12.31 -1.17 4.42
C PRO A 18 13.08 -0.29 3.43
N ALA A 19 14.28 -0.74 3.06
CA ALA A 19 15.19 -0.02 2.18
C ALA A 19 14.74 -0.06 0.72
N VAL A 20 13.56 0.47 0.43
CA VAL A 20 13.04 0.62 -0.94
C VAL A 20 13.36 2.04 -1.41
N VAL A 21 14.36 2.16 -2.28
CA VAL A 21 14.83 3.44 -2.82
C VAL A 21 13.68 4.15 -3.54
N GLY A 22 13.52 5.45 -3.25
CA GLY A 22 12.51 6.29 -3.90
C GLY A 22 11.07 6.07 -3.42
N SER A 23 10.85 5.29 -2.37
CA SER A 23 9.52 5.05 -1.80
C SER A 23 9.21 5.99 -0.65
N ARG A 24 7.95 6.42 -0.56
CA ARG A 24 7.40 7.10 0.60
C ARG A 24 6.33 6.25 1.23
N TRP A 25 6.50 5.95 2.50
CA TRP A 25 5.52 5.23 3.28
C TRP A 25 4.31 6.13 3.59
N VAL A 26 3.12 5.57 3.40
CA VAL A 26 1.83 6.24 3.62
C VAL A 26 0.93 5.34 4.45
N LEU A 27 -0.12 5.93 5.02
CA LEU A 27 -1.10 5.12 5.72
C LEU A 27 -1.94 4.33 4.73
N PRO A 28 -2.35 3.09 5.09
CA PRO A 28 -3.17 2.24 4.24
C PRO A 28 -4.62 2.73 4.26
N ARG A 29 -4.85 3.97 3.80
CA ARG A 29 -6.15 4.62 3.67
C ARG A 29 -6.60 4.74 2.21
N PRO A 30 -5.72 5.11 1.25
CA PRO A 30 -6.15 5.20 -0.14
C PRO A 30 -6.46 3.81 -0.69
N VAL A 31 -7.66 3.65 -1.24
CA VAL A 31 -8.07 2.45 -1.98
C VAL A 31 -7.92 2.73 -3.48
N GLY A 32 -7.32 1.78 -4.20
CA GLY A 32 -7.10 1.83 -5.63
C GLY A 32 -7.71 0.63 -6.34
N GLU A 33 -8.30 0.84 -7.50
CA GLU A 33 -8.80 -0.19 -8.37
C GLU A 33 -7.73 -0.60 -9.38
N VAL A 34 -7.53 -1.90 -9.54
CA VAL A 34 -6.56 -2.48 -10.48
C VAL A 34 -7.22 -3.56 -11.31
N ALA A 35 -6.89 -3.61 -12.59
CA ALA A 35 -7.20 -4.74 -13.44
C ALA A 35 -6.01 -5.71 -13.44
N TYR A 36 -6.28 -7.01 -13.53
CA TYR A 36 -5.23 -8.04 -13.55
C TYR A 36 -5.71 -9.27 -14.32
N ALA A 37 -4.79 -10.06 -14.86
CA ALA A 37 -5.14 -11.23 -15.65
C ALA A 37 -5.49 -12.45 -14.78
N THR A 38 -4.64 -12.75 -13.80
CA THR A 38 -4.81 -13.91 -12.90
C THR A 38 -4.14 -13.64 -11.55
N ARG A 39 -4.57 -14.37 -10.51
CA ARG A 39 -3.82 -14.51 -9.25
C ARG A 39 -2.84 -15.67 -9.36
N THR A 40 -1.63 -15.47 -8.86
CA THR A 40 -0.64 -16.54 -8.72
C THR A 40 -0.96 -17.43 -7.52
N ARG A 41 -0.30 -18.59 -7.40
CA ARG A 41 -0.42 -19.46 -6.22
C ARG A 41 0.06 -18.80 -4.92
N ALA A 42 0.89 -17.77 -5.02
CA ALA A 42 1.36 -16.96 -3.88
C ALA A 42 0.41 -15.77 -3.59
N ASP A 43 -0.80 -15.77 -4.16
CA ASP A 43 -1.82 -14.72 -4.04
C ASP A 43 -1.42 -13.33 -4.57
N LEU A 44 -0.34 -13.25 -5.36
CA LEU A 44 0.06 -12.03 -6.07
C LEU A 44 -0.70 -11.86 -7.39
N LEU A 45 -0.90 -10.60 -7.82
CA LEU A 45 -1.57 -10.26 -9.08
C LEU A 45 -0.60 -10.34 -10.27
N ARG A 46 -1.02 -11.00 -11.36
CA ARG A 46 -0.23 -11.09 -12.61
C ARG A 46 -0.70 -10.09 -13.65
N HIS A 47 0.26 -9.35 -14.21
CA HIS A 47 0.05 -8.24 -15.16
C HIS A 47 -0.93 -7.18 -14.62
N PRO A 48 -0.67 -6.61 -13.42
CA PRO A 48 -1.54 -5.58 -12.88
C PRO A 48 -1.42 -4.29 -13.69
N SER A 49 -2.56 -3.67 -14.00
CA SER A 49 -2.63 -2.31 -14.52
C SER A 49 -3.44 -1.43 -13.57
N TRP A 50 -2.96 -0.22 -13.37
CA TRP A 50 -3.66 0.79 -12.58
C TRP A 50 -4.91 1.23 -13.32
N HIS A 51 -6.06 1.24 -12.63
CA HIS A 51 -7.31 1.75 -13.19
C HIS A 51 -7.65 3.13 -12.62
N ARG A 52 -8.00 3.23 -11.34
CA ARG A 52 -8.41 4.49 -10.71
C ARG A 52 -8.29 4.47 -9.19
N LEU A 53 -8.23 5.65 -8.58
CA LEU A 53 -8.48 5.79 -7.14
C LEU A 53 -9.96 5.59 -6.85
N ARG A 54 -10.26 4.99 -5.69
CA ARG A 54 -11.59 4.83 -5.12
C ARG A 54 -11.70 5.62 -3.81
N PRO A 55 -11.85 6.95 -3.87
CA PRO A 55 -12.00 7.77 -2.67
C PRO A 55 -13.33 7.51 -1.94
N ASP A 56 -14.25 6.82 -2.61
CA ASP A 56 -15.55 6.38 -2.10
C ASP A 56 -15.48 5.14 -1.22
N LEU A 57 -14.34 4.43 -1.20
CA LEU A 57 -14.16 3.19 -0.42
C LEU A 57 -13.15 3.41 0.70
N ALA A 58 -13.46 2.90 1.90
CA ALA A 58 -12.51 2.76 2.97
C ALA A 58 -11.86 1.36 2.94
N PRO A 59 -10.62 1.21 3.46
CA PRO A 59 -9.93 -0.08 3.50
C PRO A 59 -10.70 -1.18 4.26
N GLY A 60 -11.57 -0.82 5.21
CA GLY A 60 -12.39 -1.77 5.97
C GLY A 60 -13.61 -2.32 5.21
N ASP A 61 -13.88 -1.80 4.01
CA ASP A 61 -15.01 -2.21 3.19
C ASP A 61 -14.65 -3.34 2.19
N LEU A 62 -13.40 -3.82 2.20
CA LEU A 62 -12.83 -4.78 1.25
C LEU A 62 -12.56 -6.17 1.85
#